data_AF-A0A8W8JKD4-F1
#
_entry.id   AF-A0A8W8JKD4-F1
#
_cell.length_a   1.000
_cell.length_b   1.000
_cell.length_c   1.000
_cell.angle_alpha   90.00
_cell.angle_beta   90.00
_cell.angle_gamma   90.00
#
_symmetry.space_group_name_H-M   'P 1'
#
loop_
_entity.id
_entity.type
_entity.pdbx_description
1 polymer ?
#
loop_
_entity_poly.entity_id
_entity_poly.type
_entity_poly.pdbx_seq_one_letter_code
_entity_poly.pdbx_strand_id
1 'polypeptide(L)'
;EFHRRLKVYHSWKQKNKKKSDERGEERAPESVLTNASESRLAPKQGAPTTDNQQRFFRIPFARPSDEFRDDPTHKKHGQWYAHFDGQYIARQMELYPDKNPLLLVAGVHDLQMCELSLDETGLTRKKGAEILGKDFEAEWNKYGGRELLKTCGNRMSSTFLQKRLGVVRK
;
A
#
# COMPACT_ATOMS: atom_id res chain seq x y z
N GLU A 1 10.30 -0.35 14.81
CA GLU A 1 11.73 -0.30 14.39
C GLU A 1 11.95 -0.70 12.93
N PHE A 2 11.43 -1.83 12.44
CA PHE A 2 11.59 -2.25 11.03
C PHE A 2 11.25 -1.15 10.01
N HIS A 3 10.03 -0.63 10.03
CA HIS A 3 9.57 0.42 9.10
C HIS A 3 10.40 1.72 9.19
N ARG A 4 10.92 2.05 10.38
CA ARG A 4 11.84 3.18 10.57
C ARG A 4 13.15 2.95 9.83
N ARG A 5 13.74 1.74 9.93
CA ARG A 5 14.97 1.38 9.21
C ARG A 5 14.74 1.32 7.70
N LEU A 6 13.60 0.77 7.26
CA LEU A 6 13.24 0.69 5.84
C LEU A 6 13.17 2.09 5.21
N LYS A 7 12.50 3.04 5.88
CA LYS A 7 12.42 4.43 5.44
C LYS A 7 13.77 5.12 5.33
N VAL A 8 14.66 4.89 6.30
CA VAL A 8 16.04 5.40 6.24
C VAL A 8 16.81 4.80 5.07
N TYR A 9 16.68 3.48 4.84
CA TYR A 9 17.31 2.80 3.73
C TYR A 9 16.84 3.36 2.38
N HIS A 10 15.53 3.55 2.17
CA HIS A 10 15.01 4.14 0.94
C HIS A 10 15.47 5.60 0.75
N SER A 11 15.42 6.41 1.81
CA SER A 11 15.90 7.80 1.78
C SER A 11 17.39 7.88 1.43
N TRP A 12 18.21 6.99 2.00
CA TRP A 12 19.63 6.90 1.67
C TRP A 12 19.85 6.44 0.23
N LYS A 13 19.11 5.42 -0.23
CA LYS A 13 19.21 4.88 -1.58
C LYS A 13 18.86 5.93 -2.63
N GLN A 14 17.79 6.70 -2.45
CA GLN A 14 17.41 7.81 -3.33
C GLN A 14 18.52 8.87 -3.44
N LYS A 15 19.12 9.26 -2.31
CA LYS A 15 20.21 10.26 -2.27
C LYS A 15 21.51 9.80 -2.93
N ASN A 16 21.73 8.49 -3.05
CA ASN A 16 22.97 7.91 -3.58
C ASN A 16 22.80 7.29 -4.98
N LYS A 17 21.62 7.41 -5.60
CA LYS A 17 21.35 6.85 -6.93
C LYS A 17 21.87 7.78 -8.03
N LYS A 18 22.63 7.24 -8.99
CA LYS A 18 23.07 7.98 -10.19
C LYS A 18 21.86 8.27 -11.10
N LYS A 19 21.85 9.44 -11.75
CA LYS A 19 20.77 10.05 -12.56
C LYS A 19 20.15 9.21 -13.71
N SER A 20 20.52 7.96 -13.95
CA SER A 20 20.05 7.22 -15.15
C SER A 20 18.75 6.40 -14.98
N ASP A 21 18.12 6.38 -13.80
CA ASP A 21 16.95 5.53 -13.54
C ASP A 21 15.81 6.33 -12.87
N GLU A 22 15.27 7.29 -13.62
CA GLU A 22 14.05 8.06 -13.29
C GLU A 22 12.80 7.38 -13.86
N ARG A 23 12.15 6.43 -13.15
CA ARG A 23 10.69 6.20 -13.36
C ARG A 23 9.91 5.25 -12.44
N GLY A 24 10.40 4.80 -11.29
CA GLY A 24 9.73 3.66 -10.61
C GLY A 24 9.66 3.64 -9.08
N GLU A 25 9.96 4.74 -8.39
CA GLU A 25 10.22 4.67 -6.95
C GLU A 25 9.05 5.12 -6.05
N GLU A 26 7.98 5.70 -6.60
CA GLU A 26 6.78 5.99 -5.82
C GLU A 26 5.96 4.72 -5.62
N ARG A 27 6.06 4.14 -4.42
CA ARG A 27 5.45 2.86 -4.02
C ARG A 27 3.99 2.99 -3.57
N ALA A 28 3.52 4.22 -3.38
CA ALA A 28 2.15 4.58 -3.09
C ALA A 28 1.73 5.65 -4.12
N PRO A 29 0.45 5.70 -4.51
CA PRO A 29 0.00 6.65 -5.53
C PRO A 29 0.23 8.09 -5.05
N GLU A 30 0.48 9.01 -5.99
CA GLU A 30 0.80 10.42 -5.71
C GLU A 30 -0.17 11.04 -4.70
N SER A 31 -1.48 10.80 -4.85
CA SER A 31 -2.47 11.33 -3.92
C SER A 31 -2.25 10.87 -2.46
N VAL A 32 -1.70 9.69 -2.21
CA VAL A 32 -1.32 9.25 -0.85
C VAL A 32 -0.10 10.03 -0.35
N LEU A 33 0.86 10.31 -1.22
CA LEU A 33 2.06 11.10 -0.89
C LEU A 33 1.70 12.58 -0.63
N THR A 34 0.84 13.18 -1.45
CA THR A 34 0.34 14.55 -1.24
C THR A 34 -0.47 14.65 0.05
N ASN A 35 -1.38 13.70 0.31
CA ASN A 35 -2.10 13.67 1.58
C ASN A 35 -1.15 13.51 2.76
N ALA A 36 -0.08 12.73 2.60
CA ALA A 36 0.93 12.55 3.63
C ALA A 36 1.72 13.83 3.95
N SER A 37 2.08 14.62 2.94
CA SER A 37 2.79 15.88 3.15
C SER A 37 1.88 16.90 3.85
N GLU A 38 0.63 17.04 3.43
CA GLU A 38 -0.37 17.90 4.07
C GLU A 38 -0.64 17.47 5.52
N SER A 39 -0.69 16.16 5.77
CA SER A 39 -0.89 15.58 7.10
C SER A 39 0.25 15.88 8.07
N ARG A 40 1.50 16.08 7.58
CA ARG A 40 2.65 16.44 8.43
C ARG A 40 2.57 17.89 8.93
N LEU A 41 1.84 18.75 8.24
CA LEU A 41 1.69 20.17 8.56
C LEU A 41 0.56 20.43 9.56
N ALA A 42 -0.37 19.48 9.73
CA ALA A 42 -1.46 19.58 10.69
C ALA A 42 -1.00 19.19 12.12
N PRO A 43 -1.49 19.87 13.18
CA PRO A 43 -1.27 19.45 14.55
C PRO A 43 -1.74 18.01 14.75
N LYS A 44 -0.93 17.17 15.40
CA LYS A 44 -1.30 15.79 15.75
C LYS A 44 -2.45 15.78 16.77
N GLN A 45 -3.67 15.96 16.31
CA GLN A 45 -4.87 15.72 17.09
C GLN A 45 -5.42 14.35 16.69
N GLY A 46 -5.26 13.33 17.54
CA GLY A 46 -5.87 12.03 17.28
C GLY A 46 -5.38 10.94 18.20
N ALA A 47 -6.35 10.25 18.82
CA ALA A 47 -6.21 9.20 19.81
C ALA A 47 -5.23 8.07 19.41
N PRO A 48 -4.65 7.34 20.37
CA PRO A 48 -3.81 6.18 20.09
C PRO A 48 -4.60 5.21 19.22
N THR A 49 -4.21 5.08 17.95
CA THR A 49 -4.76 4.07 17.06
C THR A 49 -4.55 2.72 17.71
N THR A 50 -5.63 2.00 17.95
CA THR A 50 -5.58 0.65 18.53
C THR A 50 -4.63 -0.21 17.70
N ASP A 51 -3.59 -0.73 18.36
CA ASP A 51 -2.37 -1.31 17.78
C ASP A 51 -2.59 -2.54 16.88
N ASN A 52 -3.83 -2.92 16.59
CA ASN A 52 -4.15 -4.16 15.88
C ASN A 52 -5.42 -4.10 15.00
N GLN A 53 -5.95 -2.91 14.71
CA GLN A 53 -7.13 -2.79 13.85
C GLN A 53 -6.76 -3.08 12.39
N GLN A 54 -7.55 -3.92 11.73
CA GLN A 54 -7.40 -4.19 10.29
C GLN A 54 -8.18 -3.14 9.50
N ARG A 55 -7.49 -2.34 8.69
CA ARG A 55 -8.09 -1.26 7.89
C ARG A 55 -7.75 -1.40 6.42
N PHE A 56 -8.72 -1.10 5.56
CA PHE A 56 -8.64 -1.40 4.14
C PHE A 56 -8.95 -0.15 3.33
N PHE A 57 -8.14 0.14 2.32
CA PHE A 57 -8.28 1.34 1.52
C PHE A 57 -8.20 1.02 0.03
N ARG A 58 -8.88 1.84 -0.78
CA ARG A 58 -8.80 1.84 -2.24
C ARG A 58 -8.67 3.27 -2.74
N ILE A 59 -7.64 3.51 -3.55
CA ILE A 59 -7.35 4.80 -4.15
C ILE A 59 -7.21 4.64 -5.67
N PRO A 60 -8.00 5.37 -6.48
CA PRO A 60 -7.72 5.49 -7.91
C PRO A 60 -6.46 6.33 -8.13
N PHE A 61 -5.66 5.99 -9.15
CA PHE A 61 -4.52 6.80 -9.57
C PHE A 61 -4.46 6.93 -11.09
N ALA A 62 -3.97 8.09 -11.55
CA ALA A 62 -3.73 8.33 -12.97
C ALA A 62 -2.47 7.58 -13.42
N ARG A 63 -2.48 7.06 -14.65
CA ARG A 63 -1.25 6.53 -15.25
C ARG A 63 -0.46 7.71 -15.84
N PRO A 64 0.87 7.79 -15.61
CA PRO A 64 1.71 8.81 -16.27
C PRO A 64 1.59 8.77 -17.80
N SER A 65 1.38 7.58 -18.39
CA SER A 65 1.17 7.43 -19.84
C SER A 65 -0.18 7.95 -20.36
N ASP A 66 -1.16 8.14 -19.48
CA ASP A 66 -2.49 8.66 -19.83
C ASP A 66 -2.64 10.15 -19.47
N GLU A 67 -1.57 10.79 -18.97
CA GLU A 67 -1.55 12.21 -18.56
C GLU A 67 -1.74 13.17 -19.75
N PHE A 68 -1.24 12.78 -20.93
CA PHE A 68 -1.33 13.52 -22.19
C PHE A 68 -2.45 13.03 -23.13
N ARG A 69 -3.33 12.13 -22.69
CA ARG A 69 -4.47 11.72 -23.52
C ARG A 69 -5.60 12.75 -23.36
N ASP A 70 -5.95 13.41 -24.46
CA ASP A 70 -6.93 14.50 -24.53
C ASP A 70 -8.37 14.08 -24.23
N ASP A 71 -8.69 12.77 -24.25
CA ASP A 71 -10.03 12.26 -23.97
C ASP A 71 -10.24 12.01 -22.46
N PRO A 72 -11.10 12.80 -21.77
CA PRO A 72 -11.37 12.64 -20.34
C PRO A 72 -12.12 11.33 -20.02
N THR A 73 -12.80 10.73 -20.98
CA THR A 73 -13.60 9.51 -20.79
C THR A 73 -12.76 8.22 -20.87
N HIS A 74 -11.56 8.31 -21.46
CA HIS A 74 -10.64 7.18 -21.65
C HIS A 74 -9.40 7.21 -20.74
N LYS A 75 -9.36 8.08 -19.72
CA LYS A 75 -8.34 8.02 -18.67
C LYS A 75 -8.53 6.75 -17.84
N LYS A 76 -7.86 5.68 -18.26
CA LYS A 76 -7.85 4.37 -17.61
C LYS A 76 -7.10 4.48 -16.28
N HIS A 77 -7.82 4.88 -15.23
CA HIS A 77 -7.28 4.96 -13.88
C HIS A 77 -6.93 3.57 -13.35
N GLY A 78 -5.71 3.43 -12.83
CA GLY A 78 -5.32 2.28 -12.03
C GLY A 78 -6.02 2.33 -10.67
N GLN A 79 -6.13 1.18 -10.01
CA GLN A 79 -6.67 1.09 -8.65
C GLN A 79 -5.58 0.55 -7.73
N TRP A 80 -5.27 1.31 -6.69
CA TRP A 80 -4.34 0.93 -5.64
C TRP A 80 -5.14 0.53 -4.40
N TYR A 81 -4.87 -0.65 -3.84
CA TYR A 81 -5.49 -1.10 -2.61
C TYR A 81 -4.43 -1.38 -1.56
N ALA A 82 -4.77 -1.08 -0.31
CA ALA A 82 -3.92 -1.35 0.84
C ALA A 82 -4.71 -1.92 2.01
N HIS A 83 -4.12 -2.92 2.63
CA HIS A 83 -4.55 -3.50 3.90
C HIS A 83 -3.51 -3.15 4.95
N PHE A 84 -3.90 -2.35 5.94
CA PHE A 84 -3.10 -2.02 7.10
C PHE A 84 -3.46 -2.95 8.26
N ASP A 85 -2.44 -3.58 8.83
CA ASP A 85 -2.48 -4.33 10.08
C ASP A 85 -1.95 -3.39 11.18
N GLY A 86 -2.87 -2.75 11.89
CA GLY A 86 -2.54 -1.63 12.77
C GLY A 86 -2.02 -0.42 11.98
N GLN A 87 -0.83 0.07 12.34
CA GLN A 87 -0.22 1.24 11.71
C GLN A 87 0.53 0.94 10.40
N TYR A 88 0.74 -0.32 10.04
CA TYR A 88 1.63 -0.67 8.94
C TYR A 88 0.96 -1.54 7.89
N ILE A 89 1.40 -1.39 6.64
CA ILE A 89 0.83 -2.14 5.53
C ILE A 89 1.19 -3.62 5.66
N ALA A 90 0.19 -4.48 5.47
CA ALA A 90 0.35 -5.94 5.48
C ALA A 90 0.16 -6.54 4.08
N ARG A 91 -0.73 -5.96 3.27
CA ARG A 91 -0.92 -6.33 1.85
C ARG A 91 -1.14 -5.08 1.00
N GLN A 92 -0.65 -5.12 -0.22
CA GLN A 92 -0.83 -4.08 -1.24
C GLN A 92 -1.18 -4.76 -2.56
N MET A 93 -2.10 -4.17 -3.31
CA MET A 93 -2.31 -4.58 -4.70
C MET A 93 -2.52 -3.39 -5.62
N GLU A 94 -1.99 -3.49 -6.83
CA GLU A 94 -2.14 -2.51 -7.89
C GLU A 94 -2.79 -3.16 -9.09
N LEU A 95 -3.95 -2.65 -9.45
CA LEU A 95 -4.71 -3.13 -10.58
C LEU A 95 -4.63 -2.11 -11.70
N TYR A 96 -4.36 -2.61 -12.88
CA TYR A 96 -4.27 -1.85 -14.11
C TYR A 96 -5.23 -2.46 -15.13
N PRO A 97 -5.97 -1.67 -15.92
CA PRO A 97 -6.87 -2.24 -16.93
C PRO A 97 -6.16 -3.08 -18.01
N ASP A 98 -4.90 -2.76 -18.30
CA ASP A 98 -4.14 -3.36 -19.42
C ASP A 98 -2.85 -4.07 -18.97
N LYS A 99 -2.65 -4.27 -17.66
CA LYS A 99 -1.47 -4.98 -17.14
C LYS A 99 -1.89 -6.02 -16.12
N ASN A 100 -1.01 -7.00 -15.92
CA ASN A 100 -1.17 -7.97 -14.86
C ASN A 100 -1.26 -7.27 -13.50
N PRO A 101 -2.14 -7.75 -12.60
CA PRO A 101 -2.26 -7.22 -11.26
C PRO A 101 -0.96 -7.46 -10.49
N LEU A 102 -0.52 -6.45 -9.74
CA LEU A 102 0.62 -6.58 -8.84
C LEU A 102 0.10 -6.84 -7.44
N LEU A 103 0.47 -7.97 -6.83
CA LEU A 103 0.09 -8.33 -5.47
C LEU A 103 1.35 -8.41 -4.61
N LEU A 104 1.35 -7.71 -3.49
CA LEU A 104 2.50 -7.57 -2.59
C LEU A 104 2.07 -7.87 -1.15
N VAL A 105 2.99 -8.49 -0.41
CA VAL A 105 2.77 -8.94 0.98
C VAL A 105 3.97 -8.55 1.82
N ALA A 106 3.71 -7.95 2.98
CA ALA A 106 4.74 -7.49 3.90
C ALA A 106 5.56 -8.67 4.45
N GLY A 107 6.86 -8.46 4.64
CA GLY A 107 7.86 -9.49 4.95
C GLY A 107 8.50 -10.14 3.72
N VAL A 108 7.79 -10.16 2.58
CA VAL A 108 8.29 -10.73 1.31
C VAL A 108 8.62 -9.64 0.30
N HIS A 109 7.77 -8.61 0.23
CA HIS A 109 7.85 -7.57 -0.79
C HIS A 109 8.10 -6.17 -0.21
N ASP A 110 8.72 -6.08 0.97
CA ASP A 110 8.82 -4.81 1.72
C ASP A 110 9.47 -3.67 0.93
N LEU A 111 10.49 -3.99 0.11
CA LEU A 111 11.16 -3.00 -0.75
C LEU A 111 10.25 -2.43 -1.85
N GLN A 112 9.12 -3.07 -2.14
CA GLN A 112 8.16 -2.71 -3.18
C GLN A 112 6.87 -2.10 -2.64
N MET A 113 6.65 -2.10 -1.32
CA MET A 113 5.41 -1.66 -0.69
C MET A 113 5.50 -0.24 -0.13
N CYS A 114 4.34 0.34 0.21
CA CYS A 114 4.25 1.61 0.93
C CYS A 114 5.02 1.55 2.26
N GLU A 115 5.89 2.53 2.49
CA GLU A 115 6.71 2.64 3.69
C GLU A 115 6.16 3.60 4.75
N LEU A 116 5.06 4.29 4.44
CA LEU A 116 4.40 5.23 5.34
C LEU A 116 3.47 4.49 6.30
N SER A 117 3.43 4.93 7.55
CA SER A 117 2.41 4.44 8.48
C SER A 117 1.03 4.94 8.09
N LEU A 118 -0.03 4.29 8.58
CA LEU A 118 -1.41 4.67 8.28
C LEU A 118 -1.67 6.15 8.60
N ASP A 119 -1.21 6.63 9.75
CA ASP A 119 -1.35 8.03 10.15
C ASP A 119 -0.59 8.99 9.22
N GLU A 120 0.61 8.58 8.79
CA GLU A 120 1.43 9.35 7.86
C GLU A 120 0.81 9.40 6.47
N THR A 121 0.10 8.37 6.00
CA THR A 121 -0.53 8.37 4.67
C THR A 121 -1.69 9.34 4.52
N GLY A 122 -2.32 9.75 5.63
CA GLY A 122 -3.55 10.57 5.59
C GLY A 122 -4.78 9.86 5.00
N LEU A 123 -4.70 8.55 4.69
CA LEU A 123 -5.79 7.79 4.09
C LEU A 123 -7.08 7.82 4.92
N THR A 124 -6.93 7.91 6.24
CA THR A 124 -8.04 7.96 7.20
C THR A 124 -8.86 9.26 7.12
N ARG A 125 -8.27 10.33 6.58
CA ARG A 125 -8.92 11.63 6.36
C ARG A 125 -9.54 11.76 4.97
N LYS A 126 -9.14 10.91 4.03
CA LYS A 126 -9.62 10.96 2.64
C LYS A 126 -10.99 10.28 2.52
N LYS A 127 -12.04 11.09 2.29
CA LYS A 127 -13.41 10.60 2.13
C LYS A 127 -13.50 9.59 0.98
N GLY A 128 -14.12 8.44 1.24
CA GLY A 128 -14.31 7.36 0.26
C GLY A 128 -13.07 6.51 -0.04
N ALA A 129 -11.96 6.72 0.68
CA ALA A 129 -10.77 5.88 0.56
C ALA A 129 -10.91 4.55 1.31
N GLU A 130 -11.49 4.58 2.51
CA GLU A 130 -11.67 3.38 3.33
C GLU A 130 -12.80 2.50 2.76
N ILE A 131 -12.52 1.21 2.61
CA ILE A 131 -13.44 0.19 2.08
C ILE A 131 -13.65 -0.92 3.10
N LEU A 132 -14.65 -1.77 2.88
CA LEU A 132 -14.89 -2.92 3.75
C LEU A 132 -13.85 -4.01 3.48
N GLY A 133 -13.46 -4.74 4.53
CA GLY A 133 -12.54 -5.86 4.40
C GLY A 133 -13.03 -6.92 3.40
N LYS A 134 -14.34 -7.17 3.33
CA LYS A 134 -14.94 -8.11 2.36
C LYS A 134 -14.69 -7.69 0.89
N ASP A 135 -14.70 -6.39 0.62
CA ASP A 135 -14.51 -5.86 -0.74
C ASP A 135 -13.04 -6.00 -1.14
N PHE A 136 -12.13 -5.74 -0.19
CA PHE A 136 -10.71 -6.00 -0.38
C PHE A 136 -10.43 -7.48 -0.62
N GLU A 137 -10.98 -8.38 0.22
CA GLU A 137 -10.76 -9.83 0.07
C GLU A 137 -11.32 -10.36 -1.24
N ALA A 138 -12.46 -9.86 -1.71
CA ALA A 138 -13.04 -10.25 -2.99
C ALA A 138 -12.05 -9.98 -4.14
N GLU A 139 -11.50 -8.77 -4.21
CA GLU A 139 -10.58 -8.39 -5.26
C GLU A 139 -9.20 -9.07 -5.09
N TRP A 140 -8.72 -9.20 -3.85
CA TRP A 140 -7.48 -9.94 -3.54
C TRP A 140 -7.55 -11.40 -4.00
N ASN A 141 -8.67 -12.08 -3.72
CA ASN A 141 -8.86 -13.48 -4.09
C ASN A 141 -9.06 -13.67 -5.59
N LYS A 142 -9.78 -12.75 -6.24
CA LYS A 142 -10.00 -12.73 -7.70
C LYS A 142 -8.68 -12.76 -8.49
N TYR A 143 -7.64 -12.10 -7.99
CA TYR A 143 -6.32 -12.05 -8.63
C TYR A 143 -5.29 -13.03 -8.03
N GLY A 144 -5.75 -14.11 -7.38
CA GLY A 144 -4.86 -15.17 -6.90
C GLY A 144 -4.15 -14.87 -5.58
N GLY A 145 -4.56 -13.83 -4.87
CA GLY A 145 -3.94 -13.44 -3.60
C GLY A 145 -4.04 -14.50 -2.51
N ARG A 146 -5.05 -15.39 -2.55
CA ARG A 146 -5.14 -16.53 -1.62
C ARG A 146 -3.98 -17.51 -1.78
N GLU A 147 -3.63 -17.85 -3.03
CA GLU A 147 -2.52 -18.76 -3.31
C GLU A 147 -1.19 -18.09 -3.00
N LEU A 148 -1.04 -16.80 -3.33
CA LEU A 148 0.13 -16.01 -2.94
C LEU A 148 0.38 -16.05 -1.44
N LEU A 149 -0.67 -15.83 -0.62
CA LEU A 149 -0.55 -15.88 0.84
C LEU A 149 -0.08 -17.26 1.35
N LYS A 150 -0.55 -18.35 0.76
CA LYS A 150 -0.06 -19.71 1.09
C LYS A 150 1.41 -19.87 0.72
N THR A 151 1.82 -19.40 -0.46
CA THR A 151 3.23 -19.45 -0.91
C THR A 151 4.15 -18.60 -0.04
N CYS A 152 3.68 -17.45 0.44
CA CYS A 152 4.44 -16.60 1.37
C CYS A 152 4.56 -17.26 2.74
N GLY A 153 3.48 -17.84 3.27
CA GLY A 153 3.48 -18.62 4.51
C GLY A 153 4.02 -17.83 5.71
N ASN A 154 5.01 -18.39 6.41
CA ASN A 154 5.61 -17.77 7.60
C ASN A 154 6.56 -16.60 7.30
N ARG A 155 6.91 -16.36 6.02
CA ARG A 155 7.75 -15.24 5.61
C ARG A 155 7.02 -13.90 5.67
N MET A 156 5.69 -13.92 5.72
CA MET A 156 4.90 -12.71 5.90
C MET A 156 5.15 -12.12 7.27
N SER A 157 5.22 -10.80 7.42
CA SER A 157 5.44 -10.16 8.73
C SER A 157 4.16 -9.92 9.55
N SER A 158 2.99 -9.91 8.91
CA SER A 158 1.70 -9.69 9.58
C SER A 158 1.26 -10.90 10.39
N THR A 159 1.19 -10.74 11.72
CA THR A 159 0.71 -11.79 12.62
C THR A 159 -0.78 -12.09 12.42
N PHE A 160 -1.58 -11.09 12.02
CA PHE A 160 -2.98 -11.29 11.66
C PHE A 160 -3.10 -12.28 10.48
N LEU A 161 -2.33 -12.08 9.42
CA LEU A 161 -2.37 -12.94 8.23
C LEU A 161 -1.83 -14.35 8.54
N GLN A 162 -0.74 -14.44 9.30
CA GLN A 162 -0.19 -15.74 9.73
C GLN A 162 -1.23 -16.55 10.52
N LYS A 163 -1.92 -15.92 11.49
CA LYS A 163 -3.00 -16.56 12.27
C LYS A 163 -4.17 -16.97 11.39
N ARG A 164 -4.59 -16.09 10.47
CA ARG A 164 -5.70 -16.35 9.55
C ARG A 164 -5.44 -17.52 8.61
N LEU A 165 -4.18 -17.75 8.22
CA LEU A 165 -3.77 -18.89 7.41
C LEU A 165 -3.45 -20.15 8.22
N GLY A 166 -3.49 -20.09 9.55
CA GLY A 166 -3.13 -21.22 10.42
C GLY A 166 -1.64 -21.56 10.41
N VAL A 167 -0.77 -20.64 9.98
CA VAL A 167 0.67 -20.84 9.84
C VAL A 167 1.39 -20.78 11.20
N VAL A 168 0.86 -20.00 12.13
CA VAL A 168 1.36 -19.94 13.52
C VAL A 168 0.30 -20.54 14.43
N ARG A 169 0.63 -21.65 15.10
CA ARG A 169 -0.17 -22.22 16.19
C ARG A 169 0.07 -21.40 17.46
N LYS A 170 -1.01 -21.21 18.24
CA LYS A 170 -0.97 -20.54 19.56
C LYS A 170 0.12 -21.12 20.46
#